data_AF-A0A2P8HSF6-F1
#
_entry.id   AF-A0A2P8HSF6-F1
#
_cell.length_a   1.000
_cell.length_b   1.000
_cell.length_c   1.000
_cell.angle_alpha   90.00
_cell.angle_beta   90.00
_cell.angle_gamma   90.00
#
_symmetry.space_group_name_H-M   'P 1'
#
loop_
_entity.id
_entity.type
_entity.pdbx_description
1 polymer ?
#
loop_
_entity_poly.entity_id
_entity_poly.type
_entity_poly.pdbx_seq_one_letter_code
_entity_poly.pdbx_strand_id
1 'polypeptide(L)'
;MNINNYIESGIIERYLLGLATTEQEEELLYLRQLYPLLDVEMTTVALRIEGKLLEEAVHPPEELKDTVLRRIRPRNRQGKHHNNGYNTNEHQQNGPTYINLQPGWNRRISVSIWWRCAFIAVIVLSMSLAASTWYFYQRAAQLEEVLIRLKMPVPANPSPAHP
;
A
#
# COMPACT_ATOMS: atom_id res chain seq x y z
N MET A 1 -3.44 -31.24 29.50
CA MET A 1 -2.87 -32.12 28.46
C MET A 1 -1.36 -32.04 28.52
N ASN A 2 -0.61 -33.14 28.37
CA ASN A 2 0.84 -33.08 28.21
C ASN A 2 1.16 -32.99 26.70
N ILE A 3 1.85 -31.92 26.28
CA ILE A 3 2.10 -31.64 24.86
C ILE A 3 2.99 -32.69 24.20
N ASN A 4 3.93 -33.30 24.95
CA ASN A 4 4.81 -34.33 24.41
C ASN A 4 4.02 -35.61 24.09
N ASN A 5 3.11 -36.02 24.98
CA ASN A 5 2.22 -37.16 24.71
C ASN A 5 1.30 -36.90 23.50
N TYR A 6 0.92 -35.65 23.26
CA TYR A 6 0.12 -35.28 22.10
C TYR A 6 0.92 -35.38 20.80
N ILE A 7 2.18 -34.95 20.80
CA ILE A 7 3.10 -35.11 19.65
C ILE A 7 3.31 -36.61 19.38
N GLU A 8 3.59 -37.39 20.41
CA GLU A 8 3.81 -38.85 20.31
C GLU A 8 2.57 -39.64 19.86
N SER A 9 1.37 -39.07 19.98
CA SER A 9 0.11 -39.72 19.56
C SER A 9 0.00 -39.92 18.04
N GLY A 10 0.85 -39.26 17.25
CA GLY A 10 0.85 -39.36 15.78
C GLY A 10 -0.25 -38.53 15.11
N ILE A 11 -0.84 -37.57 15.83
CA ILE A 11 -1.90 -36.70 15.32
C ILE A 11 -1.40 -35.77 14.20
N ILE A 12 -0.15 -35.33 14.29
CA ILE A 12 0.48 -34.44 13.31
C ILE A 12 0.66 -35.17 11.97
N GLU A 13 1.11 -36.42 12.00
CA GLU A 13 1.26 -37.28 10.82
C GLU A 13 -0.09 -37.51 10.14
N ARG A 14 -1.12 -37.84 10.93
CA ARG A 14 -2.48 -38.04 10.40
C ARG A 14 -3.01 -36.76 9.76
N TYR A 15 -2.82 -35.62 10.41
CA TYR A 15 -3.22 -34.31 9.87
C TYR A 15 -2.51 -34.00 8.54
N LEU A 16 -1.18 -34.13 8.48
CA LEU A 16 -0.39 -33.83 7.27
C LEU A 16 -0.76 -34.74 6.09
N LEU A 17 -1.16 -35.98 6.36
CA LEU A 17 -1.61 -36.94 5.35
C LEU A 17 -3.10 -36.80 4.98
N GLY A 18 -3.84 -35.89 5.63
CA GLY A 18 -5.29 -35.73 5.41
C GLY A 18 -6.13 -36.89 5.95
N LEU A 19 -5.64 -37.60 6.97
CA LEU A 19 -6.29 -38.73 7.64
C LEU A 19 -6.89 -38.35 9.00
N ALA A 20 -6.72 -37.11 9.45
CA ALA A 20 -7.30 -36.61 10.68
C ALA A 20 -8.82 -36.40 10.54
N THR A 21 -9.55 -36.60 11.64
CA THR A 21 -10.97 -36.22 11.72
C THR A 21 -11.10 -34.71 11.93
N THR A 22 -12.22 -34.12 11.53
CA THR A 22 -12.45 -32.67 11.67
C THR A 22 -12.28 -32.17 13.10
N GLU A 23 -12.71 -32.95 14.10
CA GLU A 23 -12.54 -32.64 15.53
C GLU A 23 -11.07 -32.55 15.92
N GLN A 24 -10.24 -33.46 15.40
CA GLN A 24 -8.79 -33.48 15.63
C GLN A 24 -8.07 -32.35 14.93
N GLU A 25 -8.51 -31.95 13.74
CA GLU A 25 -7.96 -30.78 13.05
C GLU A 25 -8.22 -29.49 13.83
N GLU A 26 -9.45 -29.31 14.32
CA GLU A 26 -9.82 -28.16 15.14
C GLU A 26 -9.01 -28.12 16.46
N GLU A 27 -8.87 -29.26 17.14
CA GLU A 27 -8.04 -29.37 18.34
C GLU A 27 -6.58 -29.00 18.05
N LEU A 28 -6.00 -29.52 16.98
CA LEU A 28 -4.63 -29.24 16.58
C LEU A 28 -4.42 -27.76 16.26
N LEU A 29 -5.34 -27.15 15.51
CA LEU A 29 -5.29 -25.73 15.16
C LEU A 29 -5.41 -24.84 16.41
N TYR A 30 -6.26 -25.22 17.36
CA TYR A 30 -6.35 -24.53 18.65
C TYR A 30 -5.05 -24.65 19.45
N LEU A 31 -4.50 -25.86 19.56
CA LEU A 31 -3.26 -26.10 20.30
C LEU A 31 -2.04 -25.40 19.68
N ARG A 32 -2.00 -25.22 18.35
CA ARG A 32 -0.95 -24.45 17.67
C ARG A 32 -0.92 -22.99 18.10
N GLN A 33 -2.06 -22.40 18.46
CA GLN A 33 -2.08 -21.02 18.98
C GLN A 33 -1.46 -20.93 20.37
N LEU A 34 -1.53 -22.01 21.16
CA LEU A 34 -1.05 -22.07 22.53
C LEU A 34 0.42 -22.53 22.63
N TYR A 35 0.85 -23.42 21.72
CA TYR A 35 2.14 -24.07 21.76
C TYR A 35 2.86 -23.98 20.41
N PRO A 36 3.75 -22.99 20.21
CA PRO A 36 4.50 -22.85 18.95
C PRO A 36 5.47 -24.00 18.68
N LEU A 37 5.79 -24.83 19.70
CA LEU A 37 6.55 -26.07 19.54
C LEU A 37 5.91 -27.01 18.50
N LEU A 38 4.58 -27.01 18.39
CA LEU A 38 3.86 -27.83 17.42
C LEU A 38 4.18 -27.45 15.96
N ASP A 39 4.51 -26.20 15.67
CA ASP A 39 4.90 -25.77 14.33
C ASP A 39 6.28 -26.32 13.94
N VAL A 40 7.20 -26.38 14.89
CA VAL A 40 8.51 -27.00 14.71
C VAL A 40 8.34 -28.49 14.43
N GLU A 41 7.59 -29.19 15.26
CA GLU A 41 7.31 -30.63 15.07
C GLU A 41 6.60 -30.89 13.73
N MET A 42 5.58 -30.11 13.37
CA MET A 42 4.93 -30.19 12.07
C MET A 42 5.91 -30.07 10.90
N THR A 43 6.86 -29.14 10.97
CA THR A 43 7.85 -28.94 9.92
C THR A 43 8.80 -30.14 9.83
N THR A 44 9.26 -30.67 10.97
CA THR A 44 10.13 -31.86 10.97
C THR A 44 9.43 -33.10 10.42
N VAL A 45 8.16 -33.30 10.78
CA VAL A 45 7.34 -34.41 10.29
C VAL A 45 7.09 -34.25 8.78
N ALA A 46 6.75 -33.04 8.33
CA ALA A 46 6.53 -32.75 6.91
C ALA A 46 7.77 -33.06 6.06
N LEU A 47 8.96 -32.63 6.48
CA LEU A 47 10.22 -32.92 5.79
C LEU A 47 10.52 -34.42 5.74
N ARG A 48 10.23 -35.14 6.83
CA ARG A 48 10.41 -36.60 6.89
C ARG A 48 9.45 -37.32 5.96
N ILE A 49 8.20 -36.86 5.85
CA ILE A 49 7.22 -37.40 4.88
C ILE A 49 7.67 -37.08 3.46
N GLU A 50 8.07 -35.83 3.19
CA GLU A 50 8.57 -35.39 1.88
C GLU A 50 9.75 -36.25 1.41
N GLY A 51 10.74 -36.49 2.29
CA GLY A 51 11.88 -37.35 1.96
C GLY A 51 11.44 -38.74 1.49
N LYS A 52 10.52 -39.38 2.20
CA LYS A 52 9.97 -40.70 1.81
C LYS A 52 9.19 -40.65 0.51
N LEU A 53 8.37 -39.61 0.31
CA LEU A 53 7.59 -39.44 -0.92
C LEU A 53 8.49 -39.18 -2.14
N LEU A 54 9.63 -38.50 -1.94
CA LEU A 54 10.61 -38.26 -2.99
C LEU A 54 11.41 -39.52 -3.33
N GLU A 55 11.75 -40.35 -2.34
CA GLU A 55 12.39 -41.65 -2.56
C GLU A 55 11.53 -42.59 -3.43
N GLU A 56 10.21 -42.55 -3.23
CA GLU A 56 9.24 -43.37 -3.98
C GLU A 56 8.60 -42.62 -5.18
N ALA A 57 9.14 -41.44 -5.55
CA ALA A 57 8.53 -40.61 -6.56
C ALA A 57 8.58 -41.25 -7.97
N VAL A 58 7.43 -41.33 -8.62
CA VAL A 58 7.32 -41.74 -10.03
C VAL A 58 7.46 -40.52 -10.93
N HIS A 59 8.22 -40.65 -12.01
CA HIS A 59 8.37 -39.58 -13.00
C HIS A 59 7.01 -39.23 -13.64
N PRO A 60 6.58 -37.96 -13.60
CA PRO A 60 5.36 -37.54 -14.27
C PRO A 60 5.52 -37.61 -15.79
N PRO A 61 4.42 -37.79 -16.56
CA PRO A 61 4.45 -37.71 -18.02
C PRO A 61 4.99 -36.36 -18.50
N GLU A 62 5.82 -36.35 -19.55
CA GLU A 62 6.47 -35.14 -20.06
C GLU A 62 5.47 -34.05 -20.48
N GLU A 63 4.34 -34.45 -21.06
CA GLU A 63 3.26 -33.54 -21.52
C GLU A 63 2.56 -32.78 -20.38
N LEU A 64 2.65 -33.29 -19.13
CA LEU A 64 2.00 -32.69 -17.98
C LEU A 64 2.61 -31.32 -17.64
N LYS A 65 3.93 -31.19 -17.79
CA LYS A 65 4.66 -29.95 -17.53
C LYS A 65 4.15 -28.82 -18.43
N ASP A 66 4.02 -29.08 -19.73
CA ASP A 66 3.56 -28.09 -20.69
C ASP A 66 2.09 -27.70 -20.49
N THR A 67 1.26 -28.67 -20.10
CA THR A 67 -0.15 -28.44 -19.77
C THR A 67 -0.31 -27.51 -18.56
N VAL A 68 0.44 -27.76 -17.48
CA VAL A 68 0.43 -26.94 -16.27
C VAL A 68 0.97 -25.54 -16.56
N LEU A 69 2.12 -25.44 -17.24
CA LEU A 69 2.73 -24.14 -17.57
C LEU A 69 1.83 -23.27 -18.45
N ARG A 70 1.05 -23.88 -19.36
CA ARG A 70 0.09 -23.15 -20.18
C ARG A 70 -1.06 -22.57 -19.37
N ARG A 71 -1.51 -23.26 -18.31
CA ARG A 71 -2.58 -22.80 -17.41
C ARG A 71 -2.11 -21.67 -16.48
N ILE A 72 -0.86 -21.72 -16.04
CA ILE A 72 -0.26 -20.71 -15.15
C ILE A 72 0.14 -19.45 -15.92
N ARG A 73 0.43 -19.54 -17.23
CA ARG A 73 0.75 -18.36 -18.04
C ARG A 73 -0.41 -17.36 -17.98
N PRO A 74 -0.18 -16.13 -17.47
CA PRO A 74 -1.21 -15.12 -17.43
C PRO A 74 -1.68 -14.84 -18.87
N ARG A 75 -3.00 -14.72 -19.03
CA ARG A 75 -3.70 -14.38 -20.30
C ARG A 75 -3.39 -12.95 -20.78
N ASN A 76 -2.14 -12.49 -20.64
CA ASN A 76 -1.71 -11.10 -20.85
C ASN A 76 -0.52 -11.02 -21.80
N ARG A 77 -0.54 -11.77 -22.90
CA ARG A 77 0.31 -11.52 -24.09
C ARG A 77 -0.40 -11.79 -25.41
N GLN A 78 -1.70 -11.56 -25.46
CA GLN A 78 -2.34 -11.16 -26.71
C GLN A 78 -2.65 -9.67 -26.58
N GLY A 79 -1.59 -8.88 -26.41
CA GLY A 79 -1.67 -7.47 -26.78
C GLY A 79 -1.99 -7.47 -28.26
N LYS A 80 -3.24 -7.16 -28.60
CA LYS A 80 -3.61 -6.71 -29.94
C LYS A 80 -2.67 -5.55 -30.23
N HIS A 81 -1.61 -5.79 -30.99
CA HIS A 81 -0.84 -4.73 -31.61
C HIS A 81 -1.82 -3.96 -32.49
N HIS A 82 -2.39 -2.89 -31.94
CA HIS A 82 -3.03 -1.86 -32.76
C HIS A 82 -1.89 -1.27 -33.59
N ASN A 83 -1.86 -1.68 -34.85
CA ASN A 83 -0.95 -1.18 -35.86
C ASN A 83 -1.34 0.27 -36.15
N ASN A 84 -0.93 1.19 -35.28
CA ASN A 84 -0.94 2.61 -35.59
C ASN A 84 0.33 2.88 -36.36
N GLY A 85 0.20 2.91 -37.69
CA GLY A 85 1.26 3.24 -38.60
C GLY A 85 1.79 4.65 -38.33
N TYR A 86 2.93 4.71 -37.66
CA TYR A 86 3.88 5.79 -37.81
C TYR A 86 5.22 5.17 -38.17
N ASN A 87 5.62 5.37 -39.43
CA ASN A 87 6.92 5.01 -39.95
C ASN A 87 8.01 5.58 -39.05
N THR A 88 8.81 4.72 -38.45
CA THR A 88 10.13 5.11 -37.97
C THR A 88 11.10 4.05 -38.46
N ASN A 89 11.91 4.45 -39.44
CA ASN A 89 13.02 3.66 -39.96
C ASN A 89 14.09 3.55 -38.87
N GLU A 90 13.95 2.61 -37.94
CA GLU A 90 14.97 2.30 -36.94
C GLU A 90 15.43 0.85 -37.06
N HIS A 91 16.45 0.70 -37.90
CA HIS A 91 17.68 -0.04 -37.63
C HIS A 91 17.52 -1.46 -37.09
N GLN A 92 17.59 -2.39 -38.04
CA GLN A 92 17.96 -3.78 -37.83
C GLN A 92 19.33 -3.87 -37.12
N GLN A 93 19.33 -3.98 -35.80
CA GLN A 93 20.50 -4.36 -35.01
C GLN A 93 20.29 -5.76 -34.44
N ASN A 94 20.94 -6.73 -35.09
CA ASN A 94 21.23 -8.04 -34.53
C ASN A 94 22.14 -7.87 -33.31
N GLY A 95 21.55 -7.80 -32.12
CA GLY A 95 22.24 -7.79 -30.83
C GLY A 95 21.51 -8.71 -29.84
N PRO A 96 22.22 -9.30 -28.87
CA PRO A 96 21.62 -10.28 -27.96
C PRO A 96 20.44 -9.67 -27.20
N THR A 97 19.33 -10.40 -27.16
CA THR A 97 18.10 -10.00 -26.47
C THR A 97 18.35 -9.92 -24.97
N TYR A 98 18.66 -8.72 -24.48
CA TYR A 98 18.71 -8.45 -23.05
C TYR A 98 17.28 -8.39 -22.51
N ILE A 99 16.86 -9.44 -21.79
CA ILE A 99 15.70 -9.35 -20.92
C ILE A 99 16.10 -8.45 -19.77
N ASN A 100 15.72 -7.17 -19.84
CA ASN A 100 15.81 -6.29 -18.69
C ASN A 100 14.81 -6.82 -17.65
N LEU A 101 15.29 -7.62 -16.70
CA LEU A 101 14.54 -7.92 -15.48
C LEU A 101 14.37 -6.58 -14.77
N GLN A 102 13.22 -5.92 -14.97
CA GLN A 102 12.83 -4.79 -14.15
C GLN A 102 12.78 -5.30 -12.71
N PRO A 103 13.62 -4.82 -11.79
CA PRO A 103 13.52 -5.20 -10.39
C PRO A 103 12.11 -4.82 -9.91
N GLY A 104 11.41 -5.81 -9.37
CA GLY A 104 9.99 -5.78 -8.99
C GLY A 104 9.71 -4.88 -7.80
N TRP A 105 9.99 -3.59 -7.92
CA TRP A 105 9.50 -2.56 -7.00
C TRP A 105 9.33 -1.23 -7.72
N ASN A 106 8.35 -1.16 -8.63
CA ASN A 106 7.83 0.12 -9.11
C ASN A 106 7.01 0.80 -7.99
N ARG A 107 7.69 1.28 -6.94
CA ARG A 107 7.20 2.40 -6.12
C ARG A 107 7.48 3.72 -6.83
N ARG A 108 7.13 3.79 -8.11
CA ARG A 108 6.90 5.08 -8.75
C ARG A 108 5.55 5.50 -8.19
N ILE A 109 5.56 6.27 -7.12
CA ILE A 109 4.39 7.03 -6.72
C ILE A 109 4.12 7.93 -7.93
N SER A 110 3.27 7.47 -8.84
CA SER A 110 2.80 8.26 -9.97
C SER A 110 1.91 9.30 -9.33
N VAL A 111 2.52 10.42 -8.93
CA VAL A 111 1.79 11.57 -8.45
C VAL A 111 0.90 11.98 -9.61
N SER A 112 -0.40 11.73 -9.49
CA SER A 112 -1.36 12.13 -10.49
C SER A 112 -1.22 13.64 -10.68
N ILE A 113 -1.32 14.11 -11.93
CA ILE A 113 -1.19 15.52 -12.32
C ILE A 113 -2.04 16.45 -11.43
N TRP A 114 -3.11 15.91 -10.83
CA TRP A 114 -3.99 16.55 -9.85
C TRP A 114 -3.31 17.07 -8.59
N TRP A 115 -2.22 16.47 -8.10
CA TRP A 115 -1.52 16.99 -6.91
C TRP A 115 -0.86 18.35 -7.19
N ARG A 116 -0.41 18.59 -8.42
CA ARG A 116 0.13 19.90 -8.84
C ARG A 116 -0.98 20.95 -8.82
N CYS A 117 -2.19 20.60 -9.28
CA CYS A 117 -3.35 21.48 -9.21
C CYS A 117 -3.76 21.78 -7.76
N ALA A 118 -3.73 20.78 -6.87
CA ALA A 118 -4.00 20.97 -5.44
C ALA A 118 -3.01 21.94 -4.78
N PHE A 119 -1.72 21.83 -5.11
CA PHE A 119 -0.68 22.71 -4.56
C PHE A 119 -0.87 24.17 -5.02
N ILE A 120 -1.20 24.37 -6.30
CA ILE A 120 -1.50 25.71 -6.84
C ILE A 120 -2.73 26.31 -6.15
N ALA A 121 -3.79 25.51 -5.95
CA ALA A 121 -5.00 25.98 -5.27
C ALA A 121 -4.73 26.43 -3.83
N VAL A 122 -3.89 25.69 -3.08
CA VAL A 122 -3.51 26.06 -1.70
C VAL A 122 -2.73 27.38 -1.67
N ILE A 123 -1.80 27.60 -2.59
CA ILE A 123 -1.04 28.86 -2.67
C ILE A 123 -1.97 30.04 -2.96
N VAL A 124 -2.88 29.89 -3.92
CA VAL A 124 -3.85 30.95 -4.28
C VAL A 124 -4.78 31.27 -3.11
N LEU A 125 -5.27 30.24 -2.41
CA LEU A 125 -6.14 30.40 -1.24
C LEU A 125 -5.39 31.10 -0.10
N SER A 126 -4.14 30.71 0.18
CA SER A 126 -3.29 31.39 1.17
C SER A 126 -3.07 32.87 0.86
N MET A 127 -2.82 33.22 -0.41
CA MET A 127 -2.65 34.60 -0.85
C MET A 127 -3.93 35.41 -0.67
N SER A 128 -5.10 34.82 -0.97
CA SER A 128 -6.40 35.47 -0.78
C SER A 128 -6.68 35.77 0.70
N LEU A 129 -6.41 34.82 1.60
CA LEU A 129 -6.56 35.05 3.03
C LEU A 129 -5.61 36.13 3.54
N ALA A 130 -4.33 36.10 3.13
CA ALA A 130 -3.35 37.11 3.55
C ALA A 130 -3.76 38.52 3.12
N ALA A 131 -4.23 38.68 1.88
CA ALA A 131 -4.75 39.96 1.38
C ALA A 131 -6.00 40.42 2.15
N SER A 132 -6.91 39.50 2.45
CA SER A 132 -8.12 39.79 3.23
C SER A 132 -7.80 40.22 4.67
N THR A 133 -6.90 39.50 5.36
CA THR A 133 -6.46 39.86 6.70
C THR A 133 -5.76 41.21 6.73
N TRP A 134 -4.90 41.50 5.74
CA TRP A 134 -4.26 42.81 5.63
C TRP A 134 -5.28 43.95 5.46
N TYR A 135 -6.24 43.78 4.56
CA TYR A 135 -7.29 44.76 4.32
C TYR A 135 -8.16 44.98 5.57
N PHE A 136 -8.53 43.89 6.26
CA PHE A 136 -9.32 43.96 7.48
C PHE A 136 -8.56 44.67 8.60
N TYR A 137 -7.25 44.44 8.72
CA TYR A 137 -6.41 45.13 9.71
C TYR A 137 -6.35 46.63 9.45
N GLN A 138 -6.18 47.04 8.18
CA GLN A 138 -6.23 48.46 7.80
C GLN A 138 -7.59 49.09 8.12
N ARG A 139 -8.70 48.39 7.85
CA ARG A 139 -10.05 48.87 8.18
C ARG A 139 -10.31 48.93 9.69
N ALA A 140 -9.85 47.93 10.44
CA ALA A 140 -9.98 47.90 11.90
C ALA A 140 -9.21 49.05 12.55
N ALA A 141 -7.99 49.35 12.09
CA ALA A 141 -7.21 50.49 12.54
C ALA A 141 -7.95 51.83 12.30
N GLN A 142 -8.63 51.99 11.15
CA GLN A 142 -9.46 53.16 10.88
C GLN A 142 -10.65 53.28 11.84
N LEU A 143 -11.25 52.16 12.23
CA LEU A 143 -12.38 52.15 13.18
C LEU A 143 -11.95 52.52 14.59
N GLU A 144 -10.78 52.06 15.03
CA GLU A 144 -10.22 52.43 16.34
C GLU A 144 -9.94 53.93 16.43
N GLU A 145 -9.41 54.54 15.36
CA GLU A 145 -9.16 55.99 15.33
C GLU A 145 -10.47 56.80 15.46
N VAL A 146 -11.53 56.37 14.77
CA VAL A 146 -12.86 57.00 14.87
C VAL A 146 -13.44 56.84 16.28
N LEU A 147 -13.30 55.65 16.89
CA LEU A 147 -13.77 55.39 18.24
C LEU A 147 -12.99 56.23 19.27
N ILE A 148 -11.67 56.32 19.14
CA ILE A 148 -10.81 57.16 19.99
C ILE A 148 -11.23 58.64 19.86
N ARG A 149 -11.47 59.14 18.65
CA ARG A 149 -11.99 60.51 18.43
C ARG A 149 -13.36 60.75 19.07
N LEU A 150 -14.25 59.76 19.06
CA LEU A 150 -15.56 59.85 19.71
C LEU A 150 -15.47 59.76 21.24
N LYS A 151 -14.47 59.04 21.77
CA LYS A 151 -14.31 58.80 23.21
C LYS A 151 -13.53 59.89 23.94
N MET A 152 -12.76 60.72 23.25
CA MET A 152 -12.16 61.91 23.85
C MET A 152 -13.24 62.99 24.06
N PRO A 153 -13.60 63.37 25.30
CA PRO A 153 -14.48 64.50 25.53
C PRO A 153 -13.77 65.79 25.08
N VAL A 154 -14.40 66.51 24.16
CA VAL A 154 -14.07 67.90 23.81
C VAL A 154 -14.01 68.70 25.10
N PRO A 155 -12.85 69.25 25.54
CA PRO A 155 -12.83 70.11 26.70
C PRO A 155 -13.65 71.36 26.40
N ALA A 156 -14.65 71.59 27.25
CA ALA A 156 -15.58 72.70 27.17
C ALA A 156 -14.84 74.04 27.12
N ASN A 157 -15.22 74.84 26.12
CA ASN A 157 -14.92 76.26 26.00
C ASN A 157 -15.36 77.02 27.25
N PRO A 158 -14.70 78.14 27.59
CA PRO A 158 -15.52 79.33 27.85
C PRO A 158 -15.08 80.55 27.02
N SER A 159 -16.06 81.04 26.27
CA SER A 159 -16.12 82.30 25.52
C SER A 159 -16.21 83.52 26.47
N PRO A 160 -16.42 84.76 25.97
CA PRO A 160 -15.46 85.76 25.54
C PRO A 160 -15.36 86.94 26.55
N ALA A 161 -14.32 87.78 26.47
CA ALA A 161 -14.30 89.08 27.14
C ALA A 161 -13.85 90.16 26.15
N HIS A 162 -14.81 91.01 25.78
CA HIS A 162 -14.61 92.29 25.08
C HIS A 162 -13.88 93.29 25.97
N PRO A 163 -13.15 94.24 25.36
CA PRO A 163 -13.22 95.65 25.74
C PRO A 163 -14.04 96.47 24.75
#